data_AF-A0A819MGW1-F1
#
_entry.id   AF-A0A819MGW1-F1
#
_cell.length_a   1.000
_cell.length_b   1.000
_cell.length_c   1.000
_cell.angle_alpha   90.00
_cell.angle_beta   90.00
_cell.angle_gamma   90.00
#
_symmetry.space_group_name_H-M   'P 1'
#
loop_
_entity.id
_entity.type
_entity.pdbx_description
1 polymer ?
#
loop_
_entity_poly.entity_id
_entity_poly.type
_entity_poly.pdbx_seq_one_letter_code
_entity_poly.pdbx_strand_id
1 'polypeptide(L)'
;MSAPLFTLPNSQQPADSSTSTSNILLVVVTHANLAILFGYSEVVLVIPFASASMCSQYSSFNANSIGLMQPTSCIPGTYNDITTVGPCKLCPTGTKNSGYSTISSCTACNSSSFCPLGSIADIPLSSVNNISQALAYPESPDSIIFDDILIQAMFSIGSTPSCILVSPLFWTVIVIAMALLLLSIVGILQLVRWGGKHRAVIVRIFRQTDLIGEGTLWMGGLMSFGIIVLTNSVPFACDTTMRNAKFSTSLQLLATPRNQEEAPIFSLLDSQQFTLEVNFVQTLFNCSSLTIQQIIGVNLIQLPWLNCSYGEQIPATQTVSLTLPAHQMTLNFILGGPYYIGGAYVCLRGSSAASTGSIHFRQVLSFCQMFYTDNQTLAQATQINIQLTKVINRTTGLSPSDTTKYTGIWIPTFTIEAINDELVYFQQGSYLRYLTNVTTFQVTFVETPFFIKNTQDP
;
A
#
# COMPACT_ATOMS: atom_id res chain seq x y z
N MET A 1 7.72 -15.42 -43.50
CA MET A 1 7.56 -16.67 -42.73
C MET A 1 6.23 -16.58 -42.01
N SER A 2 5.30 -17.50 -42.28
CA SER A 2 4.00 -17.57 -41.59
C SER A 2 4.20 -18.12 -40.19
N ALA A 3 3.77 -17.39 -39.16
CA ALA A 3 3.72 -17.89 -37.79
C ALA A 3 2.58 -18.92 -37.66
N PRO A 4 2.75 -19.98 -36.86
CA PRO A 4 1.67 -20.93 -36.55
C PRO A 4 0.52 -20.21 -35.84
N LEU A 5 -0.74 -20.55 -36.18
CA LEU A 5 -1.94 -19.93 -35.60
C LEU A 5 -2.08 -20.25 -34.08
N PHE A 6 -1.69 -21.46 -33.67
CA PHE A 6 -1.56 -21.92 -32.28
C PHE A 6 -0.76 -23.24 -32.25
N THR A 7 -0.35 -23.69 -31.07
CA THR A 7 0.31 -24.99 -30.85
C THR A 7 -0.60 -25.95 -30.09
N LEU A 8 -0.55 -27.24 -30.47
CA LEU A 8 -1.22 -28.34 -29.78
C LEU A 8 -0.23 -29.51 -29.66
N PRO A 9 -0.06 -30.15 -28.50
CA PRO A 9 -0.71 -29.84 -27.22
C PRO A 9 -0.26 -28.52 -26.58
N ASN A 10 -1.05 -28.00 -25.66
CA ASN A 10 -0.73 -26.81 -24.84
C ASN A 10 -1.29 -26.95 -23.42
N SER A 11 -1.06 -25.96 -22.55
CA SER A 11 -1.45 -26.00 -21.13
C SER A 11 -2.97 -26.11 -20.90
N GLN A 12 -3.77 -25.58 -21.82
CA GLN A 12 -5.24 -25.66 -21.77
C GLN A 12 -5.75 -26.93 -22.46
N GLN A 13 -4.98 -27.48 -23.40
CA GLN A 13 -5.33 -28.62 -24.24
C GLN A 13 -4.21 -29.66 -24.18
N PRO A 14 -4.07 -30.37 -23.04
CA PRO A 14 -3.01 -31.36 -22.88
C PRO A 14 -3.23 -32.54 -23.82
N ALA A 15 -2.12 -33.10 -24.33
CA ALA A 15 -2.15 -34.39 -24.99
C ALA A 15 -2.46 -35.47 -23.95
N ASP A 16 -3.31 -36.45 -24.30
CA ASP A 16 -3.60 -37.56 -23.41
C ASP A 16 -2.32 -38.36 -23.13
N SER A 17 -2.21 -38.89 -21.92
CA SER A 17 -1.13 -39.77 -21.45
C SER A 17 -0.87 -40.95 -22.39
N SER A 18 -1.91 -41.45 -23.08
CA SER A 18 -1.83 -42.50 -24.11
C SER A 18 -1.02 -42.08 -25.35
N THR A 19 -1.00 -40.79 -25.69
CA THR A 19 -0.31 -40.23 -26.88
C THR A 19 1.11 -39.74 -26.58
N SER A 20 1.56 -39.79 -25.32
CA SER A 20 2.84 -39.24 -24.87
C SER A 20 4.09 -39.96 -25.40
N THR A 21 3.92 -41.11 -26.05
CA THR A 21 5.02 -41.94 -26.57
C THR A 21 5.01 -42.11 -28.10
N SER A 22 4.00 -41.58 -28.79
CA SER A 22 3.79 -41.82 -30.22
C SER A 22 4.27 -40.65 -31.08
N ASN A 23 5.15 -40.95 -32.05
CA ASN A 23 5.60 -39.98 -33.05
C ASN A 23 4.40 -39.44 -33.85
N ILE A 24 4.27 -38.11 -33.93
CA ILE A 24 3.31 -37.46 -34.81
C ILE A 24 3.76 -37.72 -36.26
N LEU A 25 2.97 -38.47 -37.03
CA LEU A 25 3.29 -38.83 -38.41
C LEU A 25 2.65 -37.89 -39.43
N LEU A 26 1.45 -37.39 -39.15
CA LEU A 26 0.71 -36.55 -40.08
C LEU A 26 -0.28 -35.65 -39.34
N VAL A 27 -0.30 -34.36 -39.72
CA VAL A 27 -1.33 -33.40 -39.30
C VAL A 27 -2.06 -32.94 -40.55
N VAL A 28 -3.37 -33.20 -40.60
CA VAL A 28 -4.25 -32.73 -41.67
C VAL A 28 -5.17 -31.66 -41.10
N VAL A 29 -5.00 -30.43 -41.57
CA VAL A 29 -5.86 -29.29 -41.21
C VAL A 29 -6.76 -28.97 -42.40
N THR A 30 -8.07 -28.99 -42.19
CA THR A 30 -9.04 -28.40 -43.12
C THR A 30 -9.63 -27.13 -42.51
N HIS A 31 -10.43 -26.38 -43.27
CA HIS A 31 -11.09 -25.15 -42.78
C HIS A 31 -11.96 -25.37 -41.52
N ALA A 32 -12.28 -26.62 -41.21
CA ALA A 32 -13.18 -27.00 -40.12
C ALA A 32 -12.55 -28.06 -39.19
N ASN A 33 -11.82 -29.04 -39.73
CA ASN A 33 -11.40 -30.24 -38.99
C ASN A 33 -9.88 -30.31 -38.84
N LEU A 34 -9.42 -30.88 -37.74
CA LEU A 34 -8.01 -31.22 -37.52
C LEU A 34 -7.91 -32.72 -37.27
N ALA A 35 -7.14 -33.43 -38.09
CA ALA A 35 -6.82 -34.84 -37.87
C ALA A 35 -5.33 -34.97 -37.56
N ILE A 36 -4.99 -35.66 -36.48
CA ILE A 36 -3.62 -35.92 -36.05
C ILE A 36 -3.42 -37.44 -36.02
N LEU A 37 -2.46 -37.91 -36.81
CA LEU A 37 -2.05 -39.31 -36.85
C LEU A 37 -0.86 -39.53 -35.90
N PHE A 38 -1.06 -40.37 -34.90
CA PHE A 38 -0.04 -40.79 -33.95
C PHE A 38 0.38 -42.23 -34.26
N GLY A 39 1.65 -42.46 -34.60
CA GLY A 39 2.12 -43.80 -34.98
C GLY A 39 1.35 -44.43 -36.18
N TYR A 40 1.50 -45.74 -36.36
CA TYR A 40 0.83 -46.49 -37.43
C TYR A 40 -0.60 -46.94 -37.08
N SER A 41 -1.06 -46.70 -35.85
CA SER A 41 -2.26 -47.34 -35.33
C SER A 41 -3.33 -46.39 -34.80
N GLU A 42 -3.04 -45.10 -34.52
CA GLU A 42 -4.00 -44.21 -33.85
C GLU A 42 -4.26 -42.92 -34.62
N VAL A 43 -5.54 -42.61 -34.84
CA VAL A 43 -5.99 -41.37 -35.48
C VAL A 43 -6.81 -40.58 -34.47
N VAL A 44 -6.35 -39.38 -34.14
CA VAL A 44 -7.15 -38.43 -33.36
C VAL A 44 -7.84 -37.49 -34.32
N LEU A 45 -9.17 -37.56 -34.34
CA LEU A 45 -10.00 -36.66 -35.11
C LEU A 45 -10.56 -35.58 -34.18
N VAL A 46 -10.24 -34.33 -34.50
CA VAL A 46 -10.79 -33.16 -33.85
C VAL A 46 -11.84 -32.56 -34.79
N ILE A 47 -13.10 -32.72 -34.39
CA ILE A 47 -14.26 -32.20 -35.11
C ILE A 47 -14.64 -30.84 -34.47
N PRO A 48 -14.87 -29.79 -35.27
CA PRO A 48 -15.28 -28.48 -34.77
C PRO A 48 -16.69 -28.55 -34.18
N PHE A 49 -16.94 -27.71 -33.18
CA PHE A 49 -18.22 -27.67 -32.47
C PHE A 49 -18.98 -26.39 -32.79
N ALA A 50 -20.31 -26.47 -32.74
CA ALA A 50 -21.18 -25.31 -32.93
C ALA A 50 -21.08 -24.29 -31.77
N SER A 51 -20.52 -24.68 -30.63
CA SER A 51 -20.38 -23.85 -29.43
C SER A 51 -18.95 -23.37 -29.21
N ALA A 52 -18.83 -22.15 -28.67
CA ALA A 52 -17.59 -21.54 -28.19
C ALA A 52 -16.95 -22.38 -27.06
N SER A 53 -16.06 -23.29 -27.42
CA SER A 53 -15.50 -24.31 -26.53
C SER A 53 -14.06 -24.62 -26.91
N MET A 54 -13.28 -25.18 -25.98
CA MET A 54 -11.95 -25.72 -26.26
C MET A 54 -11.99 -27.24 -26.36
N CYS A 55 -11.09 -27.82 -27.14
CA CYS A 55 -10.91 -29.28 -27.25
C CYS A 55 -9.91 -29.74 -26.20
N SER A 56 -10.34 -30.38 -25.11
CA SER A 56 -9.44 -30.81 -24.03
C SER A 56 -9.65 -32.25 -23.54
N GLN A 57 -10.83 -32.84 -23.77
CA GLN A 57 -11.13 -34.19 -23.28
C GLN A 57 -11.06 -35.22 -24.40
N TYR A 58 -10.25 -36.26 -24.21
CA TYR A 58 -10.16 -37.39 -25.14
C TYR A 58 -11.25 -38.42 -24.85
N SER A 59 -11.96 -38.85 -25.89
CA SER A 59 -12.89 -39.97 -25.82
C SER A 59 -12.59 -40.98 -26.92
N SER A 60 -12.32 -42.23 -26.55
CA SER A 60 -12.10 -43.30 -27.52
C SER A 60 -13.43 -43.73 -28.13
N PHE A 61 -13.56 -43.62 -29.45
CA PHE A 61 -14.75 -44.08 -30.16
C PHE A 61 -14.46 -45.48 -30.75
N ASN A 62 -14.95 -46.52 -30.06
CA ASN A 62 -14.77 -47.95 -30.36
C ASN A 62 -13.35 -48.53 -30.16
N ALA A 63 -13.27 -49.86 -30.14
CA ALA A 63 -12.05 -50.66 -29.97
C ALA A 63 -10.99 -50.50 -31.09
N ASN A 64 -11.27 -49.67 -32.10
CA ASN A 64 -10.40 -49.42 -33.25
C ASN A 64 -9.97 -47.95 -33.25
N SER A 65 -9.05 -47.59 -32.35
CA SER A 65 -8.02 -46.54 -32.51
C SER A 65 -8.40 -45.11 -32.95
N ILE A 66 -9.68 -44.76 -33.03
CA ILE A 66 -10.13 -43.40 -33.36
C ILE A 66 -10.49 -42.67 -32.07
N GLY A 67 -9.72 -41.62 -31.79
CA GLY A 67 -9.97 -40.71 -30.69
C GLY A 67 -10.75 -39.49 -31.13
N LEU A 68 -11.82 -39.14 -30.40
CA LEU A 68 -12.56 -37.89 -30.56
C LEU A 68 -12.24 -36.96 -29.39
N MET A 69 -11.76 -35.76 -29.69
CA MET A 69 -11.69 -34.70 -28.69
C MET A 69 -13.07 -34.10 -28.46
N GLN A 70 -13.53 -33.99 -27.21
CA GLN A 70 -14.82 -33.43 -26.83
C GLN A 70 -14.69 -31.94 -26.46
N PRO A 71 -15.76 -31.14 -26.69
CA PRO A 71 -15.77 -29.73 -26.33
C PRO A 71 -15.89 -29.57 -24.83
N THR A 72 -15.12 -28.63 -24.29
CA THR A 72 -15.14 -28.25 -22.88
C THR A 72 -15.21 -26.73 -22.77
N SER A 73 -15.86 -26.24 -21.72
CA SER A 73 -15.91 -24.80 -21.44
C SER A 73 -14.51 -24.22 -21.26
N CYS A 74 -14.33 -22.98 -21.68
CA CYS A 74 -13.10 -22.24 -21.41
C CYS A 74 -12.85 -22.13 -19.89
N ILE A 75 -11.57 -22.19 -19.49
CA ILE A 75 -11.21 -21.97 -18.09
C ILE A 75 -11.61 -20.55 -17.66
N PRO A 76 -11.89 -20.32 -16.36
CA PRO A 76 -12.22 -19.00 -15.84
C PRO A 76 -11.24 -17.92 -16.30
N GLY A 77 -11.75 -16.74 -16.65
CA GLY A 77 -10.95 -15.63 -17.17
C GLY A 77 -10.63 -15.71 -18.67
N THR A 78 -11.07 -16.77 -19.37
CA THR A 78 -10.87 -16.92 -20.82
C THR A 78 -12.17 -17.11 -21.58
N TYR A 79 -12.17 -16.88 -22.89
CA TYR A 79 -13.30 -17.08 -23.80
C TYR A 79 -12.82 -17.63 -25.14
N ASN A 80 -13.73 -18.15 -25.96
CA ASN A 80 -13.41 -18.57 -27.31
C ASN A 80 -14.39 -17.95 -28.31
N ASP A 81 -13.93 -17.05 -29.17
CA ASP A 81 -14.75 -16.38 -30.18
C ASP A 81 -14.86 -17.16 -31.50
N ILE A 82 -14.11 -18.25 -31.65
CA ILE A 82 -14.08 -19.08 -32.86
C ILE A 82 -14.65 -20.47 -32.58
N THR A 83 -15.34 -21.03 -33.56
CA THR A 83 -15.91 -22.40 -33.52
C THR A 83 -14.91 -23.48 -33.94
N THR A 84 -13.65 -23.10 -34.15
CA THR A 84 -12.57 -23.98 -34.59
C THR A 84 -11.71 -24.44 -33.43
N VAL A 85 -10.85 -25.42 -33.69
CA VAL A 85 -9.85 -25.92 -32.74
C VAL A 85 -8.86 -24.81 -32.42
N GLY A 86 -8.73 -24.43 -31.15
CA GLY A 86 -7.77 -23.44 -30.69
C GLY A 86 -7.85 -23.21 -29.18
N PRO A 87 -6.83 -22.58 -28.57
CA PRO A 87 -6.83 -22.24 -27.15
C PRO A 87 -7.83 -21.10 -26.86
N CYS A 88 -8.33 -21.03 -25.63
CA CYS A 88 -9.16 -19.90 -25.21
C CYS A 88 -8.28 -18.64 -25.02
N LYS A 89 -8.83 -17.50 -25.45
CA LYS A 89 -8.24 -16.17 -25.31
C LYS A 89 -8.58 -15.59 -23.94
N LEU A 90 -7.70 -14.76 -23.38
CA LEU A 90 -8.01 -14.05 -22.12
C LEU A 90 -9.09 -12.99 -22.33
N CYS A 91 -9.95 -12.83 -21.33
CA CYS A 91 -10.87 -11.70 -21.30
C CYS A 91 -10.11 -10.37 -21.30
N PRO A 92 -10.45 -9.42 -22.18
CA PRO A 92 -9.83 -8.09 -22.19
C PRO A 92 -10.12 -7.33 -20.89
N THR A 93 -9.27 -6.35 -20.58
CA THR A 93 -9.43 -5.46 -19.42
C THR A 93 -10.82 -4.83 -19.39
N GLY A 94 -11.42 -4.74 -18.20
CA GLY A 94 -12.80 -4.27 -18.03
C GLY A 94 -13.87 -5.30 -18.38
N THR A 95 -13.50 -6.54 -18.72
CA THR A 95 -14.43 -7.65 -18.94
C THR A 95 -14.06 -8.88 -18.11
N LYS A 96 -15.02 -9.78 -17.88
CA LYS A 96 -14.87 -10.97 -17.05
C LYS A 96 -15.58 -12.21 -17.61
N ASN A 97 -15.09 -13.38 -17.23
CA ASN A 97 -15.78 -14.66 -17.40
C ASN A 97 -15.53 -15.61 -16.20
N SER A 98 -16.60 -16.12 -15.61
CA SER A 98 -16.53 -17.06 -14.50
C SER A 98 -16.12 -18.49 -14.91
N GLY A 99 -16.14 -18.83 -16.20
CA GLY A 99 -15.69 -20.13 -16.74
C GLY A 99 -16.74 -21.25 -16.70
N TYR A 100 -17.94 -20.99 -16.19
CA TYR A 100 -19.00 -22.01 -16.06
C TYR A 100 -19.88 -22.20 -17.30
N SER A 101 -19.63 -21.45 -18.37
CA SER A 101 -20.44 -21.51 -19.59
C SER A 101 -19.59 -21.34 -20.84
N THR A 102 -20.02 -21.96 -21.93
CA THR A 102 -19.46 -21.75 -23.27
C THR A 102 -19.86 -20.37 -23.77
N ILE A 103 -18.95 -19.41 -23.68
CA ILE A 103 -19.19 -18.03 -24.06
C ILE A 103 -18.28 -17.61 -25.23
N SER A 104 -18.89 -16.91 -26.19
CA SER A 104 -18.18 -16.33 -27.33
C SER A 104 -17.59 -14.94 -27.05
N SER A 105 -17.98 -14.31 -25.94
CA SER A 105 -17.49 -12.99 -25.53
C SER A 105 -17.57 -12.81 -24.01
N CYS A 106 -16.63 -12.05 -23.45
CA CYS A 106 -16.60 -11.74 -22.02
C CYS A 106 -17.63 -10.67 -21.66
N THR A 107 -18.14 -10.73 -20.42
CA THR A 107 -19.12 -9.78 -19.90
C THR A 107 -18.43 -8.53 -19.35
N ALA A 108 -19.01 -7.34 -19.53
CA ALA A 108 -18.44 -6.12 -18.97
C ALA A 108 -18.48 -6.11 -17.43
N CYS A 109 -17.47 -5.53 -16.81
CA CYS A 109 -17.42 -5.32 -15.36
C CYS A 109 -18.21 -4.09 -14.93
N ASN A 110 -18.58 -4.06 -13.65
CA ASN A 110 -19.25 -2.90 -13.06
C ASN A 110 -18.31 -1.70 -12.98
N SER A 111 -18.87 -0.48 -13.07
CA SER A 111 -18.10 0.77 -13.04
C SER A 111 -17.38 1.05 -11.71
N SER A 112 -17.82 0.43 -10.62
CA SER A 112 -17.21 0.51 -9.28
C SER A 112 -16.23 -0.63 -8.97
N SER A 113 -15.92 -1.46 -9.97
CA SER A 113 -15.13 -2.66 -9.81
C SER A 113 -13.88 -2.66 -10.68
N PHE A 114 -12.82 -3.26 -10.15
CA PHE A 114 -11.55 -3.46 -10.84
C PHE A 114 -11.54 -4.81 -11.56
N CYS A 115 -11.28 -4.80 -12.87
CA CYS A 115 -11.17 -5.99 -13.70
C CYS A 115 -9.95 -5.92 -14.61
N PRO A 116 -8.81 -6.50 -14.19
CA PRO A 116 -7.63 -6.62 -15.04
C PRO A 116 -7.85 -7.64 -16.17
N LEU A 117 -6.85 -7.79 -17.03
CA LEU A 117 -6.84 -8.82 -18.08
C LEU A 117 -7.07 -10.21 -17.47
N GLY A 118 -7.97 -11.00 -18.05
CA GLY A 118 -8.27 -12.36 -17.58
C GLY A 118 -9.17 -12.42 -16.35
N SER A 119 -9.97 -11.39 -16.08
CA SER A 119 -10.83 -11.36 -14.88
C SER A 119 -11.90 -12.46 -14.87
N ILE A 120 -12.15 -12.99 -13.68
CA ILE A 120 -13.14 -14.02 -13.39
C ILE A 120 -14.40 -13.39 -12.78
N ALA A 121 -14.23 -12.40 -11.91
CA ALA A 121 -15.30 -11.73 -11.17
C ALA A 121 -15.06 -10.22 -11.06
N ASP A 122 -16.06 -9.48 -10.58
CA ASP A 122 -15.88 -8.07 -10.20
C ASP A 122 -15.15 -7.98 -8.87
N ILE A 123 -14.05 -7.22 -8.80
CA ILE A 123 -13.41 -6.91 -7.52
C ILE A 123 -13.81 -5.51 -7.08
N PRO A 124 -14.44 -5.33 -5.92
CA PRO A 124 -14.74 -4.01 -5.39
C PRO A 124 -13.45 -3.22 -5.17
N LEU A 125 -13.35 -1.98 -5.66
CA LEU A 125 -12.19 -1.12 -5.43
C LEU A 125 -11.89 -0.92 -3.93
N SER A 126 -12.92 -0.93 -3.07
CA SER A 126 -12.77 -0.84 -1.61
C SER A 126 -12.04 -2.02 -0.97
N SER A 127 -12.02 -3.17 -1.62
CA SER A 127 -11.41 -4.39 -1.09
C SER A 127 -9.88 -4.45 -1.26
N VAL A 128 -9.30 -3.49 -2.00
CA VAL A 128 -7.89 -3.55 -2.40
C VAL A 128 -7.10 -2.31 -2.00
N ASN A 129 -7.43 -1.74 -0.85
CA ASN A 129 -6.72 -0.58 -0.32
C ASN A 129 -5.36 -0.99 0.26
N ASN A 130 -4.28 -0.35 -0.20
CA ASN A 130 -2.97 -0.51 0.42
C ASN A 130 -3.00 0.02 1.86
N ILE A 131 -2.48 -0.78 2.79
CA ILE A 131 -2.34 -0.42 4.20
C ILE A 131 -0.86 -0.18 4.47
N SER A 132 -0.50 1.09 4.63
CA SER A 132 0.83 1.49 5.09
C SER A 132 0.75 1.99 6.54
N GLN A 133 1.64 1.47 7.38
CA GLN A 133 1.79 1.90 8.78
C GLN A 133 2.96 2.87 8.96
N ALA A 134 3.41 3.53 7.90
CA ALA A 134 4.46 4.55 7.99
C ALA A 134 3.97 5.71 8.87
N LEU A 135 4.33 5.68 10.15
CA LEU A 135 4.13 6.80 11.06
C LEU A 135 5.20 7.85 10.73
N ALA A 136 4.79 8.95 10.11
CA ALA A 136 5.65 10.13 10.00
C ALA A 136 5.89 10.63 11.43
N TYR A 137 7.14 10.53 11.88
CA TYR A 137 7.53 11.17 13.14
C TYR A 137 7.55 12.69 12.90
N PRO A 138 6.97 13.51 13.79
CA PRO A 138 6.93 14.96 13.59
C PRO A 138 8.35 15.52 13.49
N GLU A 139 8.53 16.53 12.64
CA GLU A 139 9.75 17.31 12.65
C GLU A 139 9.84 18.14 13.94
N SER A 140 11.06 18.27 14.48
CA SER A 140 11.30 19.23 15.55
C SER A 140 10.98 20.64 15.08
N PRO A 141 10.48 21.53 15.96
CA PRO A 141 10.55 22.95 15.68
C PRO A 141 12.01 23.38 15.44
N ASP A 142 12.22 24.32 14.52
CA ASP A 142 13.55 24.83 14.15
C ASP A 142 14.28 25.46 15.35
N SER A 143 13.53 25.97 16.33
CA SER A 143 14.10 26.46 17.59
C SER A 143 13.91 25.48 18.73
N ILE A 144 15.00 25.26 19.47
CA ILE A 144 15.07 24.50 20.71
C ILE A 144 15.17 25.40 21.95
N ILE A 145 15.23 26.72 21.75
CA ILE A 145 15.36 27.69 22.83
C ILE A 145 13.94 28.07 23.28
N PHE A 146 13.62 27.83 24.55
CA PHE A 146 12.28 28.09 25.07
C PHE A 146 11.81 29.52 24.81
N ASP A 147 12.70 30.51 24.97
CA ASP A 147 12.37 31.92 24.73
C ASP A 147 11.98 32.17 23.26
N ASP A 148 12.67 31.55 22.32
CA ASP A 148 12.37 31.68 20.89
C ASP A 148 11.07 30.95 20.53
N ILE A 149 10.83 29.77 21.11
CA ILE A 149 9.56 29.04 20.94
C ILE A 149 8.40 29.84 21.52
N LEU A 150 8.59 30.46 22.69
CA LEU A 150 7.61 31.32 23.33
C LEU A 150 7.33 32.56 22.49
N ILE A 151 8.36 33.21 21.96
CA ILE A 151 8.25 34.36 21.05
C ILE A 151 7.53 33.93 19.76
N GLN A 152 7.93 32.81 19.16
CA GLN A 152 7.29 32.27 17.97
C GLN A 152 5.82 31.90 18.22
N ALA A 153 5.48 31.38 19.40
CA ALA A 153 4.10 31.10 19.81
C ALA A 153 3.28 32.37 20.01
N MET A 154 3.88 33.38 20.66
CA MET A 154 3.25 34.67 20.89
C MET A 154 2.98 35.44 19.58
N PHE A 155 3.81 35.26 18.56
CA PHE A 155 3.73 35.99 17.29
C PHE A 155 3.24 35.16 16.10
N SER A 156 3.00 33.85 16.28
CA SER A 156 2.39 32.99 15.26
C SER A 156 0.92 33.39 15.04
N ILE A 157 0.61 33.80 13.81
CA ILE A 157 -0.75 34.09 13.38
C ILE A 157 -1.32 32.80 12.79
N GLY A 158 -2.14 32.09 13.57
CA GLY A 158 -2.86 30.92 13.09
C GLY A 158 -3.77 31.25 11.90
N SER A 159 -4.03 30.27 11.02
CA SER A 159 -4.84 30.44 9.81
C SER A 159 -6.34 30.59 10.07
N THR A 160 -6.80 30.40 11.31
CA THR A 160 -8.21 30.51 11.68
C THR A 160 -8.57 31.94 12.13
N PRO A 161 -9.76 32.46 11.78
CA PRO A 161 -10.19 33.82 12.16
C PRO A 161 -10.21 34.06 13.68
N SER A 162 -10.49 33.00 14.45
CA SER A 162 -10.43 33.02 15.91
C SER A 162 -9.03 33.28 16.45
N CYS A 163 -7.98 32.86 15.73
CA CYS A 163 -6.60 33.04 16.18
C CYS A 163 -6.06 34.43 15.91
N ILE A 164 -6.54 35.11 14.88
CA ILE A 164 -6.22 36.52 14.63
C ILE A 164 -6.77 37.39 15.77
N LEU A 165 -7.99 37.13 16.23
CA LEU A 165 -8.65 37.91 17.30
C LEU A 165 -8.03 37.70 18.69
N VAL A 166 -7.34 36.58 18.92
CA VAL A 166 -6.68 36.28 20.21
C VAL A 166 -5.20 36.65 20.19
N SER A 167 -4.61 36.92 19.02
CA SER A 167 -3.19 37.26 18.89
C SER A 167 -2.86 38.60 19.60
N PRO A 168 -1.84 38.62 20.49
CA PRO A 168 -1.34 39.86 21.09
C PRO A 168 -0.92 40.89 20.02
N LEU A 169 -0.34 40.43 18.90
CA LEU A 169 0.10 41.29 17.82
C LEU A 169 -1.09 42.04 17.19
N PHE A 170 -2.22 41.37 16.96
CA PHE A 170 -3.43 42.01 16.43
C PHE A 170 -3.91 43.15 17.33
N TRP A 171 -3.97 42.92 18.64
CA TRP A 171 -4.36 43.94 19.60
C TRP A 171 -3.33 45.08 19.72
N THR A 172 -2.02 44.78 19.65
CA THR A 172 -1.00 45.84 19.63
C THR A 172 -1.12 46.73 18.40
N VAL A 173 -1.41 46.17 17.22
CA VAL A 173 -1.62 46.94 15.99
C VAL A 173 -2.87 47.83 16.13
N ILE A 174 -3.96 47.32 16.70
CA ILE A 174 -5.17 48.11 16.98
C ILE A 174 -4.85 49.27 17.93
N VAL A 175 -4.13 49.00 19.03
CA VAL A 175 -3.76 50.04 20.00
C VAL A 175 -2.87 51.11 19.35
N ILE A 176 -1.87 50.71 18.55
CA ILE A 176 -1.00 51.64 17.82
C ILE A 176 -1.82 52.47 16.82
N ALA A 177 -2.72 51.85 16.08
CA ALA A 177 -3.60 52.55 15.13
C ALA A 177 -4.52 53.55 15.85
N MET A 178 -5.11 53.18 16.98
CA MET A 178 -5.89 54.09 17.82
C MET A 178 -5.04 55.24 18.37
N ALA A 179 -3.80 54.97 18.78
CA ALA A 179 -2.88 56.00 19.27
C ALA A 179 -2.51 57.00 18.16
N LEU A 180 -2.21 56.51 16.95
CA LEU A 180 -1.94 57.37 15.78
C LEU A 180 -3.17 58.19 15.38
N LEU A 181 -4.38 57.61 15.46
CA LEU A 181 -5.63 58.30 15.18
C LEU A 181 -5.92 59.39 16.24
N LEU A 182 -5.65 59.12 17.51
CA LEU A 182 -5.76 60.13 18.56
C LEU A 182 -4.74 61.25 18.40
N LEU A 183 -3.50 60.92 18.01
CA LEU A 183 -2.47 61.91 17.68
C LEU A 183 -2.90 62.81 16.52
N SER A 184 -3.47 62.24 15.46
CA SER A 184 -3.95 63.02 14.32
C SER A 184 -5.15 63.91 14.70
N ILE A 185 -6.11 63.41 15.48
CA ILE A 185 -7.22 64.22 16.02
C ILE A 185 -6.69 65.39 16.85
N VAL A 186 -5.76 65.15 17.76
CA VAL A 186 -5.18 66.20 18.62
C VAL A 186 -4.40 67.22 17.78
N GLY A 187 -3.67 66.76 16.76
CA GLY A 187 -2.95 67.63 15.82
C GLY A 187 -3.90 68.50 14.97
N ILE A 188 -4.98 67.91 14.45
CA ILE A 188 -6.01 68.65 13.71
C ILE A 188 -6.70 69.68 14.61
N LEU A 189 -7.02 69.31 15.86
CA LEU A 189 -7.61 70.21 16.85
C LEU A 189 -6.68 71.37 17.25
N GLN A 190 -5.36 71.22 17.10
CA GLN A 190 -4.42 72.34 17.27
C GLN A 190 -4.47 73.34 16.10
N LEU A 191 -4.79 72.88 14.90
CA LEU A 191 -4.88 73.72 13.71
C LEU A 191 -6.23 74.46 13.58
N VAL A 192 -7.28 73.98 14.25
CA VAL A 192 -8.62 74.59 14.22
C VAL A 192 -8.75 75.68 15.29
N ARG A 193 -9.14 76.89 14.86
CA ARG A 193 -9.27 78.10 15.69
C ARG A 193 -10.16 77.94 16.94
N TRP A 194 -11.11 76.99 16.94
CA TRP A 194 -12.05 76.71 18.04
C TRP A 194 -11.78 75.37 18.76
N GLY A 195 -10.72 74.63 18.38
CA GLY A 195 -10.42 73.29 18.92
C GLY A 195 -9.83 73.27 20.33
N GLY A 196 -9.42 74.42 20.87
CA GLY A 196 -8.71 74.53 22.15
C GLY A 196 -9.47 73.96 23.37
N LYS A 197 -10.79 74.15 23.43
CA LYS A 197 -11.62 73.59 24.52
C LYS A 197 -11.67 72.05 24.48
N HIS A 198 -11.87 71.47 23.29
CA HIS A 198 -11.95 70.01 23.13
C HIS A 198 -10.60 69.33 23.38
N ARG A 199 -9.50 69.95 22.92
CA ARG A 199 -8.14 69.48 23.21
C ARG A 199 -7.87 69.41 24.73
N ALA A 200 -8.25 70.43 25.48
CA ALA A 200 -8.01 70.48 26.93
C ALA A 200 -8.75 69.35 27.67
N VAL A 201 -9.95 68.98 27.21
CA VAL A 201 -10.73 67.87 27.79
C VAL A 201 -10.06 66.53 27.48
N ILE A 202 -9.70 66.28 26.21
CA ILE A 202 -9.03 65.03 25.80
C ILE A 202 -7.71 64.84 26.53
N VAL A 203 -6.87 65.89 26.59
CA VAL A 203 -5.59 65.87 27.30
C VAL A 203 -5.80 65.57 28.79
N ARG A 204 -6.83 66.15 29.43
CA ARG A 204 -7.11 65.89 30.85
C ARG A 204 -7.50 64.44 31.11
N ILE A 205 -8.32 63.83 30.26
CA ILE A 205 -8.74 62.43 30.40
C ILE A 205 -7.54 61.49 30.28
N PHE A 206 -6.74 61.63 29.21
CA PHE A 206 -5.60 60.72 28.99
C PHE A 206 -4.47 60.90 30.01
N ARG A 207 -4.35 62.10 30.59
CA ARG A 207 -3.39 62.37 31.65
C ARG A 207 -3.79 61.71 32.98
N GLN A 208 -5.09 61.46 33.20
CA GLN A 208 -5.58 60.72 34.37
C GLN A 208 -5.42 59.21 34.24
N THR A 209 -5.28 58.69 33.01
CA THR A 209 -5.10 57.26 32.75
C THR A 209 -3.63 56.86 32.57
N ASP A 210 -2.70 57.79 32.78
CA ASP A 210 -1.25 57.55 32.68
C ASP A 210 -0.72 56.86 33.94
N LEU A 211 -0.55 55.55 33.85
CA LEU A 211 0.01 54.71 34.90
C LEU A 211 1.55 54.68 34.88
N ILE A 212 2.18 55.12 33.78
CA ILE A 212 3.64 55.00 33.57
C ILE A 212 4.37 56.29 33.96
N GLY A 213 3.80 57.45 33.58
CA GLY A 213 4.41 58.77 33.80
C GLY A 213 3.78 59.57 34.93
N GLU A 214 2.94 58.95 35.78
CA GLU A 214 2.18 59.61 36.86
C GLU A 214 1.38 60.84 36.37
N GLY A 215 0.92 60.82 35.12
CA GLY A 215 0.17 61.94 34.54
C GLY A 215 1.06 63.12 34.13
N THR A 216 2.36 62.96 33.98
CA THR A 216 3.21 64.04 33.44
C THR A 216 2.95 64.28 31.95
N LEU A 217 2.71 63.22 31.18
CA LEU A 217 2.50 63.26 29.73
C LEU A 217 1.16 62.62 29.35
N TRP A 218 0.34 63.31 28.55
CA TRP A 218 -0.92 62.75 28.05
C TRP A 218 -0.73 61.51 27.15
N MET A 219 0.46 61.36 26.56
CA MET A 219 0.84 60.21 25.76
C MET A 219 1.11 58.95 26.61
N GLY A 220 1.45 59.12 27.89
CA GLY A 220 1.69 58.00 28.82
C GLY A 220 0.41 57.20 29.14
N GLY A 221 -0.75 57.86 29.15
CA GLY A 221 -2.04 57.18 29.29
C GLY A 221 -2.37 56.24 28.13
N LEU A 222 -1.98 56.60 26.91
CA LEU A 222 -2.15 55.74 25.74
C LEU A 222 -1.24 54.51 25.78
N MET A 223 0.01 54.68 26.20
CA MET A 223 0.96 53.57 26.38
C MET A 223 0.50 52.63 27.50
N SER A 224 -0.08 53.18 28.57
CA SER A 224 -0.61 52.41 29.70
C SER A 224 -1.74 51.46 29.26
N PHE A 225 -2.65 51.92 28.39
CA PHE A 225 -3.66 51.04 27.78
C PHE A 225 -3.06 49.93 26.93
N GLY A 226 -1.99 50.21 26.17
CA GLY A 226 -1.29 49.19 25.38
C GLY A 226 -0.67 48.09 26.24
N ILE A 227 -0.05 48.46 27.36
CA ILE A 227 0.53 47.51 28.31
C ILE A 227 -0.57 46.65 28.97
N ILE A 228 -1.67 47.24 29.39
CA ILE A 228 -2.78 46.50 30.02
C ILE A 228 -3.36 45.44 29.07
N VAL A 229 -3.52 45.79 27.79
CA VAL A 229 -4.03 44.87 26.76
C VAL A 229 -3.03 43.73 26.49
N LEU A 230 -1.73 44.03 26.53
CA LEU A 230 -0.66 43.03 26.43
C LEU A 230 -0.61 42.07 27.63
N THR A 231 -0.92 42.54 28.84
CA THR A 231 -0.82 41.73 30.07
C THR A 231 -2.06 40.91 30.42
N ASN A 232 -3.24 41.25 29.90
CA ASN A 232 -4.53 40.60 30.25
C ASN A 232 -4.99 39.50 29.27
N SER A 233 -4.21 39.15 28.25
CA SER A 233 -4.58 38.09 27.30
C SER A 233 -4.06 36.71 27.76
N VAL A 234 -5.00 35.80 28.04
CA VAL A 234 -4.81 34.35 28.27
C VAL A 234 -5.64 33.64 27.19
N PRO A 235 -5.28 32.45 26.63
CA PRO A 235 -4.06 31.65 26.72
C PRO A 235 -3.18 31.75 25.45
N PHE A 236 -1.86 31.59 25.65
CA PHE A 236 -0.77 31.87 24.71
C PHE A 236 -0.59 30.94 23.49
N ALA A 237 -1.55 30.06 23.18
CA ALA A 237 -1.35 29.12 22.08
C ALA A 237 -2.64 28.89 21.32
N CYS A 238 -2.70 29.51 20.14
CA CYS A 238 -3.72 29.22 19.15
C CYS A 238 -3.31 28.06 18.22
N ASP A 239 -2.01 27.81 18.18
CA ASP A 239 -1.43 26.62 17.56
C ASP A 239 -1.15 25.57 18.64
N THR A 240 -2.08 24.62 18.78
CA THR A 240 -1.90 23.43 19.64
C THR A 240 -0.99 22.38 19.00
N THR A 241 -0.52 22.61 17.77
CA THR A 241 0.41 21.71 17.06
C THR A 241 1.87 22.00 17.38
N MET A 242 2.18 23.17 17.97
CA MET A 242 3.49 23.43 18.56
C MET A 242 3.67 22.53 19.78
N ARG A 243 4.32 21.39 19.54
CA ARG A 243 4.71 20.44 20.56
C ARG A 243 5.98 20.97 21.18
N ASN A 244 5.94 21.25 22.49
CA ASN A 244 7.13 21.41 23.32
C ASN A 244 7.78 20.03 23.48
N ALA A 245 8.34 19.53 22.38
CA ALA A 245 9.06 18.29 22.35
C ALA A 245 10.07 18.34 21.21
N LYS A 246 11.32 18.07 21.54
CA LYS A 246 12.40 17.93 20.57
C LYS A 246 12.36 16.51 20.00
N PHE A 247 12.14 16.41 18.70
CA PHE A 247 12.15 15.16 17.94
C PHE A 247 13.47 15.00 17.17
N SER A 248 14.21 13.93 17.42
CA SER A 248 15.41 13.60 16.65
C SER A 248 15.28 12.21 16.04
N THR A 249 15.57 12.12 14.75
CA THR A 249 15.59 10.86 14.00
C THR A 249 17.03 10.55 13.63
N SER A 250 17.48 9.34 13.91
CA SER A 250 18.82 8.87 13.54
C SER A 250 18.77 7.47 12.96
N LEU A 251 19.61 7.22 11.97
CA LEU A 251 19.84 5.89 11.41
C LEU A 251 21.06 5.28 12.10
N GLN A 252 20.90 4.09 12.68
CA GLN A 252 21.93 3.42 13.47
C GLN A 252 22.14 1.99 12.98
N LEU A 253 23.38 1.51 13.01
CA LEU A 253 23.71 0.15 12.59
C LEU A 253 23.24 -0.86 13.65
N LEU A 254 22.65 -1.96 13.22
CA LEU A 254 22.23 -3.05 14.12
C LEU A 254 23.41 -3.76 14.81
N ALA A 255 24.59 -3.70 14.20
CA ALA A 255 25.83 -4.30 14.72
C ALA A 255 26.43 -3.52 15.91
N THR A 256 25.97 -2.30 16.17
CA THR A 256 26.49 -1.46 17.26
C THR A 256 26.06 -2.05 18.62
N PRO A 257 26.95 -2.14 19.62
CA PRO A 257 26.59 -2.61 20.95
C PRO A 257 25.43 -1.81 21.54
N ARG A 258 24.42 -2.52 22.04
CA ARG A 258 23.16 -1.92 22.51
C ARG A 258 23.31 -1.47 23.96
N ASN A 259 22.70 -0.33 24.30
CA ASN A 259 22.53 0.08 25.69
C ASN A 259 21.60 -0.91 26.42
N GLN A 260 21.85 -1.13 27.72
CA GLN A 260 21.07 -2.07 28.54
C GLN A 260 19.58 -1.70 28.60
N GLU A 261 19.24 -0.41 28.51
CA GLU A 261 17.85 0.07 28.50
C GLU A 261 17.10 -0.22 27.20
N GLU A 262 17.82 -0.33 26.07
CA GLU A 262 17.24 -0.53 24.74
C GLU A 262 17.16 -2.01 24.35
N ALA A 263 18.06 -2.84 24.89
CA ALA A 263 18.07 -4.28 24.61
C ALA A 263 16.68 -4.97 24.72
N PRO A 264 15.81 -4.64 25.70
CA PRO A 264 14.50 -5.26 25.80
C PRO A 264 13.56 -4.98 24.62
N ILE A 265 13.56 -3.77 24.04
CA ILE A 265 12.66 -3.49 22.90
C ILE A 265 13.08 -4.25 21.65
N PHE A 266 14.39 -4.44 21.43
CA PHE A 266 14.86 -5.30 20.35
C PHE A 266 14.46 -6.75 20.57
N SER A 267 14.62 -7.28 21.79
CA SER A 267 14.17 -8.65 22.09
C SER A 267 12.66 -8.84 21.87
N LEU A 268 11.85 -7.81 22.17
CA LEU A 268 10.42 -7.83 21.86
C LEU A 268 10.16 -7.83 20.36
N LEU A 269 10.89 -7.03 19.57
CA LEU A 269 10.77 -7.00 18.11
C LEU A 269 11.23 -8.32 17.46
N ASP A 270 12.36 -8.86 17.91
CA ASP A 270 12.96 -10.11 17.42
C ASP A 270 12.08 -11.33 17.73
N SER A 271 11.31 -11.29 18.81
CA SER A 271 10.35 -12.35 19.17
C SER A 271 8.98 -12.22 18.50
N GLN A 272 8.77 -11.22 17.64
CA GLN A 272 7.50 -11.07 16.94
C GLN A 272 7.36 -12.13 15.85
N GLN A 273 6.39 -13.02 16.02
CA GLN A 273 6.03 -13.97 14.96
C GLN A 273 5.25 -13.24 13.86
N PHE A 274 5.66 -13.44 12.61
CA PHE A 274 4.98 -12.87 11.44
C PHE A 274 4.07 -13.89 10.78
N THR A 275 2.93 -13.41 10.31
CA THR A 275 2.05 -14.15 9.40
C THR A 275 2.08 -13.46 8.05
N LEU A 276 2.49 -14.21 7.03
CA LEU A 276 2.40 -13.81 5.64
C LEU A 276 1.07 -14.32 5.07
N GLU A 277 0.32 -13.42 4.46
CA GLU A 277 -0.93 -13.72 3.78
C GLU A 277 -0.80 -13.22 2.34
N VAL A 278 -0.85 -14.14 1.38
CA VAL A 278 -0.83 -13.83 -0.06
C VAL A 278 -2.19 -14.17 -0.63
N ASN A 279 -2.89 -13.14 -1.08
CA ASN A 279 -4.16 -13.27 -1.78
C ASN A 279 -3.88 -13.19 -3.28
N PHE A 280 -3.95 -14.32 -3.98
CA PHE A 280 -3.89 -14.34 -5.43
C PHE A 280 -5.25 -13.94 -5.98
N VAL A 281 -5.26 -12.91 -6.82
CA VAL A 281 -6.46 -12.19 -7.23
C VAL A 281 -6.83 -12.55 -8.67
N GLN A 282 -8.14 -12.64 -8.96
CA GLN A 282 -8.68 -13.08 -10.26
C GLN A 282 -8.16 -14.46 -10.67
N THR A 283 -8.16 -15.42 -9.73
CA THR A 283 -7.74 -16.80 -10.00
C THR A 283 -8.57 -17.81 -9.22
N LEU A 284 -8.73 -18.99 -9.79
CA LEU A 284 -9.44 -20.13 -9.19
C LEU A 284 -8.59 -21.40 -9.30
N PHE A 285 -7.30 -21.32 -8.96
CA PHE A 285 -6.46 -22.50 -8.90
C PHE A 285 -6.86 -23.40 -7.73
N ASN A 286 -6.70 -24.71 -7.86
CA ASN A 286 -6.91 -25.61 -6.73
C ASN A 286 -5.73 -25.54 -5.76
N CYS A 287 -5.98 -25.45 -4.46
CA CYS A 287 -4.94 -25.46 -3.42
C CYS A 287 -3.99 -26.67 -3.53
N SER A 288 -4.45 -27.82 -4.07
CA SER A 288 -3.60 -28.97 -4.36
C SER A 288 -2.51 -28.70 -5.41
N SER A 289 -2.73 -27.70 -6.25
CA SER A 289 -1.82 -27.30 -7.33
C SER A 289 -0.77 -26.29 -6.85
N LEU A 290 -0.84 -25.83 -5.61
CA LEU A 290 0.11 -24.91 -5.01
C LEU A 290 1.08 -25.69 -4.12
N THR A 291 2.38 -25.51 -4.37
CA THR A 291 3.46 -25.99 -3.51
C THR A 291 4.25 -24.81 -2.98
N ILE A 292 4.51 -24.76 -1.67
CA ILE A 292 5.36 -23.73 -1.07
C ILE A 292 6.65 -24.37 -0.57
N GLN A 293 7.77 -23.76 -0.96
CA GLN A 293 9.10 -24.17 -0.55
C GLN A 293 9.85 -22.99 0.04
N GLN A 294 10.56 -23.22 1.14
CA GLN A 294 11.57 -22.31 1.65
C GLN A 294 12.91 -22.61 0.98
N ILE A 295 13.58 -21.57 0.48
CA ILE A 295 14.92 -21.65 -0.08
C ILE A 295 15.91 -21.29 1.04
N ILE A 296 16.80 -22.22 1.39
CA ILE A 296 17.91 -22.01 2.33
C ILE A 296 19.21 -22.41 1.65
N GLY A 297 19.95 -21.43 1.14
CA GLY A 297 21.15 -21.69 0.32
C GLY A 297 20.76 -22.46 -0.94
N VAL A 298 21.21 -23.71 -1.05
CA VAL A 298 20.86 -24.62 -2.17
C VAL A 298 19.73 -25.60 -1.82
N ASN A 299 19.29 -25.65 -0.57
CA ASN A 299 18.27 -26.60 -0.12
C ASN A 299 16.86 -26.02 -0.26
N LEU A 300 15.93 -26.87 -0.68
CA LEU A 300 14.50 -26.59 -0.77
C LEU A 300 13.77 -27.37 0.32
N ILE A 301 13.15 -26.66 1.26
CA ILE A 301 12.40 -27.25 2.36
C ILE A 301 10.91 -27.00 2.10
N GLN A 302 10.13 -28.07 1.94
CA GLN A 302 8.69 -27.94 1.80
C GLN A 302 8.07 -27.55 3.14
N LEU A 303 7.25 -26.49 3.14
CA LEU A 303 6.59 -26.02 4.36
C LEU A 303 5.27 -26.79 4.58
N PRO A 304 5.09 -27.45 5.73
CA PRO A 304 3.92 -28.29 5.99
C PRO A 304 2.66 -27.51 6.43
N TRP A 305 2.79 -26.23 6.73
CA TRP A 305 1.70 -25.42 7.31
C TRP A 305 1.10 -24.48 6.24
N LEU A 306 0.30 -25.06 5.35
CA LEU A 306 -0.42 -24.32 4.32
C LEU A 306 -1.90 -24.20 4.70
N ASN A 307 -2.33 -22.99 5.06
CA ASN A 307 -3.76 -22.65 5.03
C ASN A 307 -4.05 -22.00 3.68
N CYS A 308 -4.59 -22.78 2.76
CA CYS A 308 -5.07 -22.30 1.47
C CYS A 308 -6.59 -22.39 1.44
N SER A 309 -7.26 -21.27 1.21
CA SER A 309 -8.71 -21.17 1.21
C SER A 309 -9.20 -20.17 0.17
N TYR A 310 -10.40 -20.40 -0.35
CA TYR A 310 -11.08 -19.41 -1.16
C TYR A 310 -11.39 -18.18 -0.32
N GLY A 311 -11.03 -17.00 -0.82
CA GLY A 311 -11.24 -15.75 -0.11
C GLY A 311 -12.73 -15.46 0.05
N GLU A 312 -13.20 -15.40 1.30
CA GLU A 312 -14.60 -15.07 1.61
C GLU A 312 -14.91 -13.59 1.36
N GLN A 313 -13.91 -12.72 1.48
CA GLN A 313 -14.08 -11.26 1.43
C GLN A 313 -13.85 -10.66 0.03
N ILE A 314 -13.03 -11.29 -0.81
CA ILE A 314 -12.71 -10.82 -2.16
C ILE A 314 -13.09 -11.94 -3.14
N PRO A 315 -14.07 -11.73 -4.04
CA PRO A 315 -14.50 -12.78 -4.96
C PRO A 315 -13.37 -13.18 -5.92
N ALA A 316 -13.34 -14.47 -6.28
CA ALA A 316 -12.31 -15.05 -7.17
C ALA A 316 -10.87 -14.80 -6.68
N THR A 317 -10.66 -14.90 -5.37
CA THR A 317 -9.33 -14.86 -4.76
C THR A 317 -9.01 -16.16 -4.04
N GLN A 318 -7.73 -16.53 -4.08
CA GLN A 318 -7.18 -17.61 -3.29
C GLN A 318 -6.24 -17.05 -2.24
N THR A 319 -6.62 -17.24 -0.98
CA THR A 319 -5.87 -16.79 0.18
C THR A 319 -4.93 -17.89 0.63
N VAL A 320 -3.66 -17.55 0.73
CA VAL A 320 -2.62 -18.42 1.25
C VAL A 320 -2.02 -17.76 2.47
N SER A 321 -2.20 -18.38 3.63
CA SER A 321 -1.69 -17.87 4.90
C SER A 321 -0.67 -18.84 5.50
N LEU A 322 0.46 -18.30 5.93
CA LEU A 322 1.53 -19.06 6.56
C LEU A 322 2.24 -18.24 7.63
N THR A 323 2.65 -18.92 8.69
CA THR A 323 3.41 -18.32 9.78
C THR A 323 4.90 -18.45 9.47
N LEU A 324 5.61 -17.32 9.46
CA LEU A 324 7.03 -17.27 9.13
C LEU A 324 7.88 -17.79 10.30
N PRO A 325 8.78 -18.76 10.08
CA PRO A 325 9.68 -19.26 11.12
C PRO A 325 10.82 -18.28 11.46
N ALA A 326 11.12 -17.32 10.59
CA ALA A 326 12.19 -16.35 10.75
C ALA A 326 11.86 -15.03 10.03
N HIS A 327 12.54 -13.95 10.43
CA HIS A 327 12.42 -12.63 9.76
C HIS A 327 13.23 -12.54 8.47
N GLN A 328 14.18 -13.46 8.25
CA GLN A 328 14.98 -13.54 7.04
C GLN A 328 14.82 -14.90 6.39
N MET A 329 14.21 -14.92 5.21
CA MET A 329 13.94 -16.16 4.46
C MET A 329 13.49 -15.86 3.04
N THR A 330 13.61 -16.84 2.16
CA THR A 330 13.02 -16.79 0.82
C THR A 330 11.99 -17.89 0.67
N LEU A 331 10.80 -17.53 0.24
CA LEU A 331 9.69 -18.42 -0.05
C LEU A 331 9.43 -18.47 -1.55
N ASN A 332 9.22 -19.67 -2.07
CA ASN A 332 8.82 -19.89 -3.45
C ASN A 332 7.47 -20.59 -3.49
N PHE A 333 6.50 -19.92 -4.10
CA PHE A 333 5.14 -20.42 -4.33
C PHE A 333 5.09 -20.91 -5.77
N ILE A 334 4.98 -22.22 -5.94
CA ILE A 334 4.97 -22.88 -7.24
C ILE A 334 3.53 -23.32 -7.51
N LEU A 335 2.88 -22.66 -8.46
CA LEU A 335 1.56 -23.02 -8.93
C LEU A 335 1.66 -23.85 -10.21
N GLY A 336 1.19 -25.09 -10.15
CA GLY A 336 1.01 -25.95 -11.30
C GLY A 336 -0.34 -25.75 -11.97
N GLY A 337 -0.38 -25.73 -13.29
CA GLY A 337 -1.61 -25.67 -14.10
C GLY A 337 -1.73 -24.41 -14.97
N PRO A 338 -2.75 -24.38 -15.84
CA PRO A 338 -2.97 -23.30 -16.80
C PRO A 338 -3.67 -22.09 -16.18
N TYR A 339 -3.35 -21.75 -14.93
CA TYR A 339 -4.04 -20.70 -14.19
C TYR A 339 -3.47 -19.32 -14.52
N TYR A 340 -4.36 -18.35 -14.61
CA TYR A 340 -4.01 -16.94 -14.71
C TYR A 340 -4.24 -16.26 -13.38
N ILE A 341 -3.37 -15.31 -13.07
CA ILE A 341 -3.40 -14.52 -11.85
C ILE A 341 -3.45 -13.07 -12.28
N GLY A 342 -4.53 -12.36 -11.96
CA GLY A 342 -4.68 -10.93 -12.31
C GLY A 342 -3.84 -10.01 -11.42
N GLY A 343 -3.50 -10.46 -10.21
CA GLY A 343 -2.61 -9.74 -9.30
C GLY A 343 -2.38 -10.51 -8.00
N ALA A 344 -1.53 -9.96 -7.13
CA ALA A 344 -1.26 -10.51 -5.81
C ALA A 344 -1.40 -9.42 -4.76
N TYR A 345 -2.20 -9.67 -3.72
CA TYR A 345 -2.33 -8.78 -2.57
C TYR A 345 -1.61 -9.42 -1.38
N VAL A 346 -0.47 -8.85 -1.01
CA VAL A 346 0.45 -9.42 -0.02
C VAL A 346 0.32 -8.63 1.28
N CYS A 347 0.01 -9.34 2.36
CA CYS A 347 -0.12 -8.81 3.69
C CYS A 347 0.91 -9.44 4.63
N LEU A 348 1.54 -8.60 5.46
CA LEU A 348 2.41 -9.01 6.55
C LEU A 348 1.82 -8.54 7.87
N ARG A 349 1.56 -9.49 8.77
CA ARG A 349 0.90 -9.24 10.06
C ARG A 349 1.74 -9.74 11.23
N GLY A 350 1.61 -9.08 12.38
CA GLY A 350 2.27 -9.49 13.62
C GLY A 350 1.60 -8.87 14.85
N SER A 351 1.51 -9.63 15.94
CA SER A 351 0.82 -9.20 17.16
C SER A 351 1.59 -8.14 17.95
N SER A 352 0.90 -7.31 18.72
CA SER A 352 1.51 -6.42 19.71
C SER A 352 1.98 -7.18 20.95
N ALA A 353 2.96 -6.65 21.66
CA ALA A 353 3.38 -7.14 22.96
C ALA A 353 3.89 -5.99 23.83
N ALA A 354 3.83 -6.14 25.15
CA ALA A 354 4.37 -5.16 26.09
C ALA A 354 5.24 -5.86 27.14
N SER A 355 6.30 -5.21 27.60
CA SER A 355 7.05 -5.66 28.77
C SER A 355 6.28 -5.38 30.06
N THR A 356 6.61 -6.12 31.12
CA THR A 356 6.06 -5.92 32.46
C THR A 356 6.29 -4.46 32.91
N GLY A 357 5.23 -3.70 33.13
CA GLY A 357 5.29 -2.28 33.48
C GLY A 357 5.10 -1.30 32.31
N SER A 358 4.86 -1.78 31.08
CA SER A 358 4.55 -0.95 29.88
C SER A 358 5.64 0.07 29.49
N ILE A 359 6.89 -0.19 29.90
CA ILE A 359 8.06 0.64 29.57
C ILE A 359 8.49 0.37 28.12
N HIS A 360 8.42 -0.88 27.66
CA HIS A 360 8.70 -1.27 26.28
C HIS A 360 7.44 -1.84 25.64
N PHE A 361 7.07 -1.29 24.49
CA PHE A 361 5.86 -1.67 23.77
C PHE A 361 6.15 -1.95 22.30
N ARG A 362 5.86 -3.17 21.87
CA ARG A 362 5.87 -3.56 20.46
C ARG A 362 4.49 -3.34 19.85
N GLN A 363 4.43 -2.56 18.79
CA GLN A 363 3.19 -2.27 18.07
C GLN A 363 2.73 -3.45 17.19
N VAL A 364 1.46 -3.41 16.79
CA VAL A 364 0.90 -4.36 15.81
C VAL A 364 1.49 -4.06 14.44
N LEU A 365 2.04 -5.09 13.80
CA LEU A 365 2.40 -5.06 12.38
C LEU A 365 1.17 -5.46 11.57
N SER A 366 0.75 -4.60 10.64
CA SER A 366 -0.33 -4.86 9.70
C SER A 366 -0.10 -4.02 8.46
N PHE A 367 0.68 -4.57 7.53
CA PHE A 367 0.97 -3.94 6.25
C PHE A 367 0.39 -4.78 5.14
N CYS A 368 -0.20 -4.15 4.13
CA CYS A 368 -0.72 -4.84 2.96
C CYS A 368 -0.51 -4.01 1.70
N GLN A 369 -0.13 -4.67 0.60
CA GLN A 369 0.07 -4.02 -0.69
C GLN A 369 -0.41 -4.89 -1.85
N MET A 370 -1.11 -4.28 -2.80
CA MET A 370 -1.51 -4.91 -4.05
C MET A 370 -0.45 -4.73 -5.13
N PHE A 371 -0.17 -5.81 -5.83
CA PHE A 371 0.69 -5.86 -7.00
C PHE A 371 -0.13 -6.32 -8.20
N TYR A 372 -0.27 -5.44 -9.19
CA TYR A 372 -1.01 -5.70 -10.42
C TYR A 372 -0.50 -4.81 -11.55
N THR A 373 -0.92 -5.12 -12.77
CA THR A 373 -0.57 -4.39 -13.99
C THR A 373 -1.83 -4.10 -14.80
N ASP A 374 -2.02 -2.84 -15.20
CA ASP A 374 -3.10 -2.44 -16.10
C ASP A 374 -2.88 -3.11 -17.47
N ASN A 375 -3.72 -4.08 -17.83
CA ASN A 375 -3.68 -4.87 -19.08
C ASN A 375 -2.76 -6.09 -19.12
N GLN A 376 -2.22 -6.53 -17.98
CA GLN A 376 -1.45 -7.77 -17.95
C GLN A 376 -1.82 -8.59 -16.71
N THR A 377 -1.74 -9.92 -16.85
CA THR A 377 -1.73 -10.84 -15.71
C THR A 377 -0.33 -10.86 -15.10
N LEU A 378 -0.25 -11.25 -13.83
CA LEU A 378 1.01 -11.40 -13.09
C LEU A 378 1.99 -12.29 -13.87
N ALA A 379 3.26 -11.89 -14.02
CA ALA A 379 4.30 -12.67 -14.71
C ALA A 379 4.42 -14.14 -14.24
N GLN A 380 4.90 -15.02 -15.11
CA GLN A 380 5.17 -16.43 -14.79
C GLN A 380 6.20 -16.57 -13.69
N ALA A 381 7.19 -15.67 -13.64
CA ALA A 381 8.17 -15.59 -12.58
C ALA A 381 8.10 -14.19 -11.98
N THR A 382 7.40 -14.07 -10.85
CA THR A 382 7.30 -12.82 -10.11
C THR A 382 8.13 -12.91 -8.84
N GLN A 383 8.96 -11.91 -8.59
CA GLN A 383 9.75 -11.81 -7.37
C GLN A 383 9.43 -10.53 -6.60
N ILE A 384 9.09 -10.69 -5.32
CA ILE A 384 8.84 -9.60 -4.38
C ILE A 384 9.89 -9.68 -3.28
N ASN A 385 10.60 -8.58 -3.09
CA ASN A 385 11.59 -8.42 -2.04
C ASN A 385 11.01 -7.50 -0.96
N ILE A 386 10.89 -8.01 0.27
CA ILE A 386 10.37 -7.32 1.45
C ILE A 386 11.55 -7.02 2.38
N GLN A 387 11.91 -5.75 2.46
CA GLN A 387 12.93 -5.26 3.38
C GLN A 387 12.28 -4.83 4.69
N LEU A 388 12.69 -5.44 5.79
CA LEU A 388 12.15 -5.20 7.12
C LEU A 388 13.08 -4.27 7.89
N THR A 389 12.61 -3.08 8.23
CA THR A 389 13.36 -2.10 9.02
C THR A 389 12.76 -1.96 10.41
N LYS A 390 13.59 -2.09 11.45
CA LYS A 390 13.17 -1.77 12.82
C LYS A 390 13.07 -0.26 12.99
N VAL A 391 11.97 0.21 13.56
CA VAL A 391 11.80 1.60 13.99
C VAL A 391 11.49 1.62 15.47
N ILE A 392 12.33 2.31 16.23
CA ILE A 392 12.26 2.41 17.68
C ILE A 392 12.05 3.87 18.04
N ASN A 393 10.96 4.17 18.74
CA ASN A 393 10.72 5.49 19.30
C ASN A 393 11.01 5.45 20.80
N ARG A 394 11.91 6.33 21.25
CA ARG A 394 12.19 6.61 22.64
C ARG A 394 11.46 7.90 23.02
N THR A 395 10.65 7.86 24.06
CA THR A 395 10.01 9.05 24.63
C THR A 395 10.53 9.23 26.06
N THR A 396 11.27 10.30 26.29
CA THR A 396 11.78 10.64 27.62
C THR A 396 10.67 11.33 28.42
N GLY A 397 10.68 11.09 29.74
CA GLY A 397 9.71 11.65 30.66
C GLY A 397 9.97 13.13 30.96
N LEU A 398 8.93 13.86 31.36
CA LEU A 398 9.02 15.30 31.68
C LEU A 398 9.82 15.54 32.97
N SER A 399 9.72 14.63 33.94
CA SER A 399 10.45 14.71 35.21
C SER A 399 11.55 13.66 35.29
N PRO A 400 12.61 13.88 36.09
CA PRO A 400 13.65 12.88 36.34
C PRO A 400 13.11 11.58 36.99
N SER A 401 11.92 11.66 37.60
CA SER A 401 11.20 10.51 38.17
C SER A 401 10.36 9.74 37.15
N ASP A 402 10.10 10.30 35.96
CA ASP A 402 9.33 9.64 34.92
C ASP A 402 10.20 8.64 34.15
N THR A 403 9.62 7.46 33.89
CA THR A 403 10.31 6.42 33.15
C THR A 403 10.33 6.73 31.66
N THR A 404 11.51 6.57 31.05
CA THR A 404 11.65 6.63 29.58
C THR A 404 10.90 5.45 28.96
N LYS A 405 10.01 5.72 28.01
CA LYS A 405 9.25 4.70 27.30
C LYS A 405 9.87 4.41 25.94
N TYR A 406 9.84 3.15 25.54
CA TYR A 406 10.30 2.67 24.24
C TYR A 406 9.14 2.02 23.51
N THR A 407 8.92 2.43 22.27
CA THR A 407 7.98 1.78 21.36
C THR A 407 8.73 1.27 20.15
N GLY A 408 8.35 0.10 19.64
CA GLY A 408 9.02 -0.53 18.50
C GLY A 408 8.00 -1.03 17.48
N ILE A 409 8.32 -0.86 16.21
CA ILE A 409 7.54 -1.39 15.09
C ILE A 409 8.48 -1.85 13.97
N TRP A 410 8.08 -2.87 13.22
CA TRP A 410 8.70 -3.22 11.96
C TRP A 410 8.03 -2.47 10.81
N ILE A 411 8.82 -1.83 9.96
CA ILE A 411 8.32 -1.18 8.74
C ILE A 411 8.83 -1.99 7.54
N PRO A 412 7.92 -2.70 6.82
CA PRO A 412 8.27 -3.39 5.59
C PRO A 412 8.32 -2.41 4.42
N THR A 413 9.31 -2.57 3.55
CA THR A 413 9.41 -1.88 2.26
C THR A 413 9.39 -2.93 1.16
N PHE A 414 8.46 -2.81 0.22
CA PHE A 414 8.31 -3.74 -0.88
C PHE A 414 9.04 -3.22 -2.10
N THR A 415 9.84 -4.08 -2.70
CA THR A 415 10.51 -3.84 -3.98
C THR A 415 10.20 -5.01 -4.90
N ILE A 416 10.01 -4.72 -6.18
CA ILE A 416 9.55 -5.69 -7.16
C ILE A 416 10.44 -5.56 -8.38
N GLU A 417 10.92 -6.69 -8.90
CA GLU A 417 11.85 -6.69 -10.02
C GLU A 417 11.12 -6.75 -11.36
N ALA A 418 10.21 -7.72 -11.53
CA ALA A 418 9.37 -7.83 -12.72
C ALA A 418 7.97 -8.34 -12.35
N ILE A 419 6.95 -7.63 -12.81
CA ILE A 419 5.53 -8.03 -12.72
C ILE A 419 4.98 -8.37 -14.11
N ASN A 420 5.67 -7.92 -15.16
CA ASN A 420 5.30 -8.05 -16.55
C ASN A 420 6.26 -8.97 -17.32
N ASP A 421 5.72 -9.91 -18.08
CA ASP A 421 6.49 -10.74 -19.01
C ASP A 421 6.54 -10.11 -20.43
N GLU A 422 6.70 -8.79 -20.60
CA GLU A 422 6.49 -8.07 -21.88
C GLU A 422 7.08 -8.75 -23.14
N LEU A 423 8.24 -9.42 -22.99
CA LEU A 423 8.93 -10.15 -24.05
C LEU A 423 8.23 -11.45 -24.52
N VAL A 424 7.29 -12.00 -23.73
CA VAL A 424 6.49 -13.20 -24.06
C VAL A 424 5.15 -12.82 -24.72
N TYR A 425 4.79 -11.52 -24.79
CA TYR A 425 3.49 -11.03 -25.29
C TYR A 425 3.41 -10.78 -26.80
N PHE A 426 4.54 -10.76 -27.52
CA PHE A 426 4.56 -10.35 -28.94
C PHE A 426 4.63 -11.54 -29.92
N GLN A 427 3.53 -12.29 -30.04
CA GLN A 427 3.11 -12.83 -31.35
C GLN A 427 1.75 -12.23 -31.71
N GLN A 428 1.78 -11.22 -32.59
CA GLN A 428 0.59 -10.63 -33.24
C GLN A 428 -0.60 -10.34 -32.29
N GLY A 429 -0.32 -9.83 -31.07
CA GLY A 429 -1.36 -9.44 -30.12
C GLY A 429 -2.13 -10.61 -29.46
N SER A 430 -1.67 -11.85 -29.66
CA SER A 430 -2.23 -13.04 -29.02
C SER A 430 -1.32 -13.54 -27.90
N TYR A 431 -1.91 -13.79 -26.74
CA TYR A 431 -1.22 -14.14 -25.50
C TYR A 431 -0.65 -15.57 -25.54
N LEU A 432 0.69 -15.73 -25.51
CA LEU A 432 1.41 -17.01 -25.64
C LEU A 432 1.69 -17.75 -24.32
N ARG A 433 0.98 -17.43 -23.23
CA ARG A 433 1.26 -18.06 -21.92
C ARG A 433 0.76 -19.51 -21.80
N TYR A 434 0.11 -20.04 -22.83
CA TYR A 434 -0.39 -21.42 -22.85
C TYR A 434 0.72 -22.48 -23.05
N LEU A 435 1.98 -22.07 -23.17
CA LEU A 435 3.12 -22.99 -23.36
C LEU A 435 3.75 -23.49 -22.06
N THR A 436 3.42 -22.91 -20.91
CA THR A 436 3.95 -23.34 -19.61
C THR A 436 2.82 -23.68 -18.64
N ASN A 437 3.05 -24.71 -17.84
CA ASN A 437 2.11 -25.19 -16.82
C ASN A 437 2.54 -24.77 -15.41
N VAL A 438 3.46 -23.82 -15.28
CA VAL A 438 4.02 -23.45 -13.97
C VAL A 438 4.13 -21.93 -13.87
N THR A 439 3.59 -21.38 -12.78
CA THR A 439 3.83 -20.00 -12.36
C THR A 439 4.53 -20.02 -11.01
N THR A 440 5.64 -19.32 -10.91
CA THR A 440 6.43 -19.15 -9.69
C THR A 440 6.29 -17.74 -9.15
N PHE A 441 5.93 -17.64 -7.88
CA PHE A 441 5.85 -16.39 -7.14
C PHE A 441 6.81 -16.48 -5.96
N GLN A 442 7.85 -15.66 -5.95
CA GLN A 442 8.89 -15.68 -4.94
C GLN A 442 8.74 -14.47 -4.02
N VAL A 443 8.82 -14.71 -2.70
CA VAL A 443 8.83 -13.65 -1.69
C VAL A 443 10.09 -13.79 -0.85
N THR A 444 10.94 -12.77 -0.87
CA THR A 444 12.19 -12.73 -0.12
C THR A 444 12.09 -11.71 1.01
N PHE A 445 12.36 -12.14 2.24
CA PHE A 445 12.41 -11.30 3.43
C PHE A 445 13.86 -11.06 3.83
N VAL A 446 14.21 -9.80 4.00
CA VAL A 446 15.55 -9.39 4.46
C VAL A 446 15.40 -8.31 5.52
N GLU A 447 16.08 -8.49 6.64
CA GLU A 447 16.24 -7.41 7.62
C GLU A 447 17.30 -6.43 7.14
N THR A 448 17.02 -5.13 7.23
CA THR A 448 18.00 -4.10 6.90
C THR A 448 19.12 -4.07 7.94
N PRO A 449 20.37 -3.74 7.56
CA PRO A 449 21.51 -3.75 8.50
C PRO A 449 21.48 -2.58 9.52
N PHE A 450 20.44 -1.76 9.47
CA PHE A 450 20.25 -0.57 10.27
C PHE A 450 18.85 -0.52 10.85
N PHE A 451 18.65 0.31 11.86
CA PHE A 451 17.35 0.65 12.42
C PHE A 451 17.20 2.16 12.49
N ILE A 452 15.95 2.62 12.52
CA ILE A 452 15.62 4.02 12.72
C ILE A 452 15.32 4.22 14.20
N LYS A 453 16.03 5.15 14.82
CA LYS A 453 15.79 5.58 16.19
C LYS A 453 15.23 6.97 16.20
N ASN A 454 13.99 7.09 16.66
CA ASN A 454 13.32 8.35 16.92
C ASN A 454 13.40 8.64 18.42
N THR A 455 13.81 9.85 18.80
CA THR A 455 13.83 10.28 20.20
C THR A 455 12.94 11.51 20.33
N GLN A 456 12.02 11.46 21.27
CA GLN A 456 11.21 12.57 21.72
C GLN A 456 11.69 12.97 23.10
N ASP A 457 12.25 14.17 23.20
CA ASP A 457 12.60 14.82 24.45
C ASP A 457 11.62 15.95 24.77
N PRO A 458 11.26 16.16 26.04
CA PRO A 458 10.34 17.23 26.46
C PRO A 458 10.90 18.64 26.24
#